data_AF-A0A136NEF4-F1
#
_entry.id   AF-A0A136NEF4-F1
#
_cell.length_a   1.000
_cell.length_b   1.000
_cell.length_c   1.000
_cell.angle_alpha   90.00
_cell.angle_beta   90.00
_cell.angle_gamma   90.00
#
_symmetry.space_group_name_H-M   'P 1'
#
loop_
_entity.id
_entity.type
_entity.pdbx_description
1 polymer ?
#
loop_
_entity_poly.entity_id
_entity_poly.type
_entity_poly.pdbx_seq_one_letter_code
_entity_poly.pdbx_strand_id
1 'polypeptide(L)' 'MEHAEKVNKDCILFLQAEWSKEKEMLNLITPFIQQNPQWKLSLQIHKYLGVR' A
#
# COMPACT_ATOMS: atom_id res chain seq x y z
N MET A 1 2.85 11.55 -4.22
CA MET A 1 3.12 11.01 -5.58
C MET A 1 4.53 11.31 -6.07
N GLU A 2 5.29 12.19 -5.41
CA GLU A 2 6.66 12.59 -5.75
C GLU A 2 7.64 11.44 -6.06
N HIS A 3 7.50 10.28 -5.42
CA HIS A 3 8.39 9.14 -5.66
C HIS A 3 8.02 8.30 -6.89
N ALA A 4 6.74 8.28 -7.27
CA ALA A 4 6.27 7.53 -8.45
C ALA A 4 6.75 8.17 -9.75
N GLU A 5 6.96 9.49 -9.75
CA GLU A 5 7.48 10.24 -10.91
C GLU A 5 8.98 10.01 -11.14
N LYS A 6 9.70 9.49 -10.13
CA LYS A 6 11.15 9.26 -10.17
C LYS A 6 11.55 7.85 -10.63
N VAL A 7 10.57 7.00 -10.95
CA VAL A 7 10.80 5.59 -11.33
C VAL A 7 10.37 5.32 -12.77
N ASN A 8 10.91 4.25 -13.35
CA ASN A 8 10.54 3.80 -14.70
C ASN A 8 9.06 3.39 -14.77
N LYS A 9 8.48 3.43 -15.98
CA LYS A 9 7.08 3.09 -16.24
C LYS A 9 6.70 1.65 -15.86
N ASP A 10 7.68 0.74 -15.84
CA ASP A 10 7.49 -0.65 -15.44
C ASP A 10 7.60 -0.87 -13.92
N CYS A 11 7.87 0.19 -13.15
CA CYS A 11 8.00 0.10 -11.70
C CYS A 11 6.66 -0.21 -11.05
N ILE A 12 6.62 -1.28 -10.25
CA ILE A 12 5.43 -1.66 -9.50
C ILE A 12 5.34 -0.76 -8.26
N LEU A 13 4.24 -0.03 -8.15
CA LEU A 13 3.99 0.88 -7.04
C LEU A 13 3.23 0.15 -5.94
N PHE A 14 3.72 0.26 -4.70
CA PHE A 14 3.12 -0.35 -3.53
C PHE A 14 2.71 0.69 -2.50
N LEU A 15 1.55 0.48 -1.88
CA LEU A 15 1.10 1.19 -0.69
C LEU A 15 1.03 0.23 0.48
N GLN A 16 1.57 0.65 1.60
CA GLN A 16 1.53 -0.09 2.85
C GLN A 16 1.08 0.85 3.95
N ALA A 17 0.04 0.45 4.69
CA ALA A 17 -0.33 1.13 5.91
C ALA A 17 0.70 0.84 7.01
N GLU A 18 0.94 1.81 7.89
CA GLU A 18 1.58 1.49 9.16
C GLU A 18 0.69 0.55 9.96
N TRP A 19 1.31 -0.47 10.56
CA TRP A 19 0.59 -1.52 11.30
C TRP A 19 -0.28 -0.97 12.43
N SER A 20 0.19 0.04 13.16
CA SER A 20 -0.54 0.67 14.27
C SER A 20 -1.82 1.36 13.83
N LYS A 21 -1.93 1.77 12.56
CA LYS A 21 -3.06 2.51 11.98
C LYS A 21 -3.72 1.77 10.83
N GLU A 22 -3.44 0.48 10.69
CA GLU A 22 -3.89 -0.30 9.54
C GLU A 22 -5.40 -0.19 9.31
N LYS A 23 -6.21 -0.33 10.36
CA LYS A 23 -7.68 -0.27 10.25
C LYS A 23 -8.18 1.08 9.73
N GLU A 24 -7.62 2.18 10.21
CA GLU A 24 -7.98 3.53 9.72
C GLU A 24 -7.46 3.75 8.31
N MET A 25 -6.21 3.37 8.05
CA MET A 25 -5.55 3.61 6.76
C MET A 25 -6.12 2.73 5.65
N LEU A 26 -6.54 1.49 5.91
CA LEU A 26 -7.16 0.61 4.90
C LEU A 26 -8.44 1.23 4.33
N ASN A 27 -9.24 1.92 5.16
CA ASN A 27 -10.43 2.62 4.71
C ASN A 27 -10.11 3.80 3.77
N LEU A 28 -8.94 4.40 3.89
CA LEU A 28 -8.47 5.49 3.02
C LEU A 28 -7.72 4.97 1.79
N ILE A 29 -6.97 3.87 1.94
CA ILE A 29 -6.16 3.28 0.87
C ILE A 29 -7.05 2.56 -0.15
N THR A 30 -8.11 1.89 0.28
CA THR A 30 -9.04 1.19 -0.63
C THR A 30 -9.60 2.11 -1.71
N PRO A 31 -10.23 3.27 -1.39
CA PRO A 31 -10.71 4.20 -2.41
C PRO A 31 -9.57 4.83 -3.21
N PHE A 32 -8.39 5.05 -2.61
CA PHE A 32 -7.23 5.54 -3.35
C PHE A 32 -6.78 4.58 -4.45
N ILE A 33 -6.68 3.28 -4.15
CA ILE A 33 -6.29 2.24 -5.13
C ILE A 33 -7.37 2.09 -6.21
N GLN A 34 -8.66 2.17 -5.86
CA GLN A 34 -9.74 2.15 -6.84
C GLN A 34 -9.63 3.29 -7.86
N GLN A 35 -9.20 4.49 -7.42
CA GLN A 35 -8.97 5.63 -8.30
C GLN A 35 -7.61 5.57 -9.02
N ASN A 36 -6.67 4.76 -8.53
CA ASN A 36 -5.29 4.67 -9.02
C ASN A 36 -4.87 3.19 -9.16
N PRO A 37 -5.39 2.46 -10.16
CA PRO A 37 -5.20 1.01 -10.30
C PRO A 37 -3.74 0.56 -10.50
N GLN A 38 -2.83 1.49 -10.79
CA GLN A 38 -1.38 1.24 -10.87
C GLN A 38 -0.75 0.93 -9.50
N TRP A 39 -1.41 1.27 -8.40
CA TRP A 39 -0.93 1.01 -7.04
C TRP A 39 -1.46 -0.32 -6.51
N LYS A 40 -0.56 -1.10 -5.90
CA LYS A 40 -0.87 -2.36 -5.24
C LYS A 40 -0.82 -2.20 -3.72
N LEU A 41 -1.72 -2.86 -3.01
CA LEU A 41 -1.67 -2.93 -1.55
C LEU A 41 -0.62 -3.98 -1.13
N SER A 42 0.32 -3.57 -0.28
CA SER A 42 1.27 -4.46 0.39
C SER A 42 0.80 -4.72 1.82
N LEU A 43 0.57 -5.99 2.16
CA LEU A 43 0.17 -6.42 3.48
C LEU A 43 1.31 -7.18 4.18
N GLN A 44 1.53 -6.88 5.46
CA GLN A 44 2.51 -7.58 6.28
C GLN A 44 1.89 -8.83 6.89
N ILE A 45 1.71 -9.88 6.06
CA ILE A 45 0.99 -11.12 6.44
C ILE A 45 1.58 -11.77 7.71
N HIS A 46 2.90 -11.71 7.92
CA HIS A 46 3.54 -12.26 9.11
C HIS A 46 2.99 -11.67 10.43
N LYS A 47 2.57 -10.39 10.44
CA LYS A 47 1.94 -9.76 11.61
C LYS A 47 0.55 -10.31 11.91
N TYR A 48 -0.19 -10.72 10.88
CA TYR A 48 -1.46 -11.42 11.03
C TYR A 48 -1.30 -12.86 11.52
N LEU A 49 -0.20 -13.51 11.15
CA LEU A 49 0.13 -14.87 11.56
C LEU A 49 0.77 -14.95 12.96
N GLY A 50 1.08 -13.81 13.58
CA GLY A 50 1.74 -13.75 14.89
C GLY A 50 3.22 -14.17 14.86
N VAL A 51 3.86 -14.13 13.70
CA VAL A 51 5.27 -14.52 13.51
C VAL A 51 6.10 -13.26 13.24
N ARG A 52 7.20 -13.08 13.98
CA ARG A 52 8.15 -11.96 13.81
C ARG A 52 9.46 -12.44 13.21
#